data_AF-A0A2H3I5D3-F1
#
_entry.id   AF-A0A2H3I5D3-F1
#
_cell.length_a   1.000
_cell.length_b   1.000
_cell.length_c   1.000
_cell.angle_alpha   90.00
_cell.angle_beta   90.00
_cell.angle_gamma   90.00
#
_symmetry.space_group_name_H-M   'P 1'
#
loop_
_entity.id
_entity.type
_entity.pdbx_description
1 polymer ?
#
loop_
_entity_poly.entity_id
_entity_poly.type
_entity_poly.pdbx_seq_one_letter_code
_entity_poly.pdbx_strand_id
1 'polypeptide(L)'
;MPKVHLDRDPVTLQEGGHIAVQIGDKLLEPDTMEYITGDVDHITVYRSRTSSVDLKATRDAEFMPGEQVILQQLNPNSYAVIGMKSGKEVEFKE
;
A
#
# COMPACT_ATOMS: atom_id res chain seq x y z
N MET A 1 0.72 -16.34 5.51
CA MET A 1 0.82 -15.52 4.29
C MET A 1 1.73 -14.36 4.61
N PRO A 2 2.59 -13.91 3.67
CA PRO A 2 3.48 -12.78 3.91
C PRO A 2 2.69 -11.53 4.29
N LYS A 3 3.24 -10.70 5.17
CA LYS A 3 2.55 -9.50 5.67
C LYS A 3 3.48 -8.30 5.81
N VAL A 4 2.91 -7.12 5.61
CA VAL A 4 3.52 -5.84 5.95
C VAL A 4 2.91 -5.32 7.24
N HIS A 5 3.72 -5.13 8.27
CA HIS A 5 3.29 -4.48 9.50
C HIS A 5 3.44 -2.96 9.37
N LEU A 6 2.32 -2.24 9.60
CA LEU A 6 2.28 -0.78 9.67
C LEU A 6 1.84 -0.34 11.07
N ASP A 7 2.59 0.56 11.71
CA ASP A 7 2.28 1.05 13.06
C ASP A 7 1.97 2.55 13.06
N ARG A 8 0.71 2.87 12.77
CA ARG A 8 0.22 4.24 12.56
C ARG A 8 1.08 4.98 11.54
N ASP A 9 1.47 4.27 10.50
CA ASP A 9 2.30 4.82 9.44
C ASP A 9 1.44 5.68 8.52
N PRO A 10 1.78 6.96 8.30
CA PRO A 10 1.13 7.77 7.28
C PRO A 10 1.45 7.20 5.91
N VAL A 11 0.42 6.73 5.21
CA VAL A 11 0.51 6.18 3.87
C VAL A 11 -0.04 7.19 2.88
N THR A 12 0.77 7.53 1.87
CA THR A 12 0.34 8.33 0.72
C THR A 12 0.26 7.45 -0.51
N LEU A 13 -0.84 7.57 -1.25
CA LEU A 13 -1.00 6.94 -2.55
C LEU A 13 -0.40 7.86 -3.61
N GLN A 14 0.70 7.43 -4.24
CA GLN A 14 1.27 8.21 -5.33
C GLN A 14 0.36 8.08 -6.57
N GLU A 15 0.13 9.21 -7.25
CA GLU A 15 -0.68 9.27 -8.48
C GLU A 15 -0.35 8.13 -9.45
N GLY A 16 -1.39 7.49 -9.99
CA GLY A 16 -1.29 6.38 -10.94
C GLY A 16 -2.62 6.11 -11.65
N GLY A 17 -2.71 5.00 -12.37
CA GLY A 17 -3.90 4.63 -13.15
C GLY A 17 -5.11 4.12 -12.34
N HIS A 18 -5.23 4.52 -11.08
CA HIS A 18 -6.23 4.04 -10.11
C HIS A 18 -7.03 5.21 -9.54
N ILE A 19 -8.20 4.91 -8.96
CA ILE A 19 -9.09 5.90 -8.34
C ILE A 19 -9.11 5.81 -6.80
N ALA A 20 -8.65 4.69 -6.22
CA ALA A 20 -8.46 4.51 -4.78
C ALA A 20 -7.70 3.20 -4.51
N VAL A 21 -7.18 3.03 -3.30
CA VAL A 21 -6.64 1.75 -2.80
C VAL A 21 -7.19 1.45 -1.41
N GLN A 22 -7.66 0.23 -1.19
CA GLN A 22 -7.97 -0.30 0.13
C GLN A 22 -6.73 -0.98 0.72
N ILE A 23 -6.29 -0.51 1.89
CA ILE A 23 -5.15 -1.06 2.65
C ILE A 23 -5.69 -1.45 4.04
N GLY A 24 -5.79 -2.76 4.31
CA GLY A 24 -6.48 -3.24 5.51
C GLY A 24 -7.94 -2.73 5.53
N ASP A 25 -8.31 -2.00 6.58
CA ASP A 25 -9.65 -1.42 6.77
C ASP A 25 -9.80 0.03 6.28
N LYS A 26 -8.73 0.63 5.72
CA LYS A 26 -8.74 2.02 5.23
C LYS A 26 -8.80 2.11 3.70
N LEU A 27 -9.68 2.98 3.23
CA LEU A 27 -9.73 3.40 1.83
C LEU A 27 -8.92 4.69 1.67
N LEU A 28 -7.96 4.68 0.76
CA LEU A 28 -7.08 5.79 0.45
C LEU A 28 -7.37 6.32 -0.96
N GLU A 29 -7.70 7.60 -1.08
CA GLU A 29 -7.91 8.29 -2.36
C GLU A 29 -6.59 8.92 -2.86
N PRO A 30 -6.45 9.18 -4.17
CA PRO A 30 -5.30 9.91 -4.72
C PRO A 30 -5.08 11.24 -4.01
N ASP A 31 -3.81 11.61 -3.82
CA ASP A 31 -3.37 12.84 -3.14
C ASP A 31 -3.81 12.99 -1.67
N THR A 32 -4.39 11.93 -1.08
CA THR A 32 -4.70 11.89 0.34
C THR A 32 -3.65 11.09 1.11
N MET A 33 -3.60 11.33 2.41
CA MET A 33 -2.75 10.61 3.33
C MET A 33 -3.62 10.09 4.48
N GLU A 34 -3.56 8.78 4.73
CA GLU A 34 -4.25 8.13 5.84
C GLU A 34 -3.24 7.40 6.73
N TYR A 35 -3.60 7.26 8.00
CA TYR A 35 -2.80 6.49 8.96
C TYR A 35 -3.31 5.05 9.00
N ILE A 36 -2.43 4.10 8.70
CA ILE A 36 -2.74 2.67 8.69
C ILE A 36 -2.14 1.99 9.92
N THR A 37 -2.83 0.99 10.48
CA THR A 37 -2.32 0.23 11.62
C THR A 37 -2.64 -1.24 11.46
N GLY A 38 -1.67 -2.10 11.77
CA GLY A 38 -1.80 -3.55 11.81
C GLY A 38 -1.08 -4.25 10.66
N ASP A 39 -1.32 -5.56 10.57
CA ASP A 39 -0.75 -6.39 9.52
C ASP A 39 -1.59 -6.32 8.24
N VAL A 40 -0.92 -6.04 7.12
CA VAL A 40 -1.49 -5.99 5.77
C VAL A 40 -0.89 -7.12 4.93
N ASP A 41 -1.70 -8.11 4.56
CA ASP A 41 -1.28 -9.21 3.69
C ASP A 41 -1.72 -9.03 2.23
N HIS A 42 -2.72 -8.18 1.98
CA HIS A 42 -3.20 -7.80 0.65
C HIS A 42 -3.69 -6.34 0.60
N ILE A 43 -3.76 -5.79 -0.61
CA ILE A 43 -4.37 -4.50 -0.92
C ILE A 43 -5.29 -4.65 -2.11
N THR A 44 -6.41 -3.93 -2.13
CA THR A 44 -7.30 -3.87 -3.29
C THR A 44 -7.14 -2.53 -4.00
N VAL A 45 -6.73 -2.57 -5.27
CA VAL A 45 -6.59 -1.38 -6.11
C VAL A 45 -7.84 -1.21 -6.95
N TYR A 46 -8.53 -0.07 -6.80
CA TYR A 46 -9.69 0.28 -7.62
C TYR A 46 -9.19 1.04 -8.86
N ARG A 47 -9.25 0.39 -10.04
CA ARG A 47 -8.84 1.03 -11.31
C ARG A 47 -9.98 1.82 -11.96
N SER A 48 -11.22 1.44 -11.65
CA SER A 48 -12.43 2.14 -12.08
C SER A 48 -13.59 1.83 -11.13
N ARG A 49 -14.78 2.38 -11.39
CA ARG A 49 -16.01 2.05 -10.64
C ARG A 49 -16.44 0.58 -10.78
N THR A 50 -15.95 -0.14 -11.80
CA THR A 50 -16.38 -1.51 -12.12
C THR A 50 -15.22 -2.50 -12.15
N SER A 51 -14.00 -2.08 -11.84
CA SER A 51 -12.83 -2.94 -11.87
C SER A 51 -11.89 -2.68 -10.70
N SER A 52 -11.47 -3.77 -10.07
CA SER A 52 -10.49 -3.80 -9.02
C SER A 52 -9.52 -4.96 -9.21
N VAL A 53 -8.34 -4.84 -8.61
CA VAL A 53 -7.34 -5.90 -8.56
C VAL A 53 -6.92 -6.09 -7.12
N ASP A 54 -6.89 -7.34 -6.68
CA ASP A 54 -6.37 -7.73 -5.37
C ASP A 54 -4.90 -8.13 -5.51
N LEU A 55 -4.03 -7.50 -4.72
CA LEU A 55 -2.59 -7.70 -4.76
C LEU A 55 -2.09 -8.14 -3.40
N LYS A 56 -1.22 -9.14 -3.36
CA LYS A 56 -0.72 -9.76 -2.13
C LYS A 56 0.72 -9.38 -1.87
N ALA A 57 1.05 -9.23 -0.58
CA ALA A 57 2.42 -8.99 -0.16
C ALA A 57 3.33 -10.14 -0.60
N THR A 58 4.46 -9.80 -1.21
CA THR A 58 5.42 -10.78 -1.71
C THR A 58 6.36 -11.33 -0.64
N ARG A 59 6.52 -10.61 0.47
CA ARG A 59 7.38 -10.97 1.61
C ARG A 59 6.95 -10.27 2.88
N ASP A 60 7.40 -10.78 4.02
CA ASP A 60 7.23 -10.12 5.31
C ASP A 60 8.07 -8.84 5.38
N ALA A 61 7.49 -7.78 5.94
CA ALA A 61 8.24 -6.61 6.33
C ALA A 61 7.57 -5.86 7.49
N GLU A 62 8.40 -5.09 8.18
CA GLU A 62 8.00 -4.21 9.26
C GLU A 62 8.66 -2.86 9.00
N PHE A 63 7.90 -1.78 8.98
CA PHE A 63 8.43 -0.44 8.87
C PHE A 63 8.75 0.14 10.25
N MET A 64 9.47 1.25 10.31
CA MET A 64 9.67 1.91 11.59
C MET A 64 8.33 2.49 12.09
N PRO A 65 8.04 2.47 13.39
CA PRO A 65 6.82 3.09 13.91
C PRO A 65 6.66 4.56 13.52
N GLY A 66 5.49 4.91 12.98
CA GLY A 66 5.17 6.26 12.50
C GLY A 66 5.98 6.68 11.28
N GLU A 67 6.52 5.74 10.52
CA GLU A 67 7.27 6.02 9.30
C GLU A 67 6.32 6.48 8.19
N GLN A 68 6.71 7.53 7.47
CA GLN A 68 6.01 7.90 6.26
C GLN A 68 6.28 6.87 5.17
N VAL A 69 5.21 6.36 4.59
CA VAL A 69 5.22 5.29 3.61
C VAL A 69 4.51 5.77 2.34
N ILE A 70 5.07 5.43 1.19
CA ILE A 70 4.47 5.72 -0.12
C ILE A 70 4.05 4.41 -0.76
N LEU A 71 2.80 4.34 -1.21
CA LEU A 71 2.33 3.29 -2.10
C LEU A 71 2.51 3.76 -3.55
N GLN A 72 3.47 3.17 -4.25
CA GLN A 72 3.88 3.52 -5.60
C GLN A 72 3.54 2.41 -6.60
N GLN A 73 2.97 2.77 -7.75
CA GLN A 73 2.77 1.82 -8.84
C GLN A 73 4.11 1.49 -9.54
N LEU A 74 4.46 0.21 -9.64
CA LEU A 74 5.66 -0.23 -10.37
C LEU A 74 5.33 -0.63 -11.81
N ASN A 75 4.23 -1.36 -12.00
CA ASN A 75 3.70 -1.76 -13.30
C ASN A 75 2.18 -1.93 -13.20
N PRO A 76 1.45 -2.29 -14.28
CA PRO A 76 0.00 -2.42 -14.21
C PRO A 76 -0.49 -3.33 -13.08
N ASN A 77 0.23 -4.41 -12.77
CA ASN A 77 -0.19 -5.47 -11.84
C ASN A 77 0.68 -5.57 -10.58
N SER A 78 1.46 -4.53 -10.25
CA SER A 78 2.20 -4.50 -8.98
C SER A 78 2.42 -3.10 -8.43
N TYR A 79 2.49 -3.05 -7.09
CA TYR A 79 2.69 -1.83 -6.31
C TYR A 79 3.74 -2.06 -5.23
N ALA A 80 4.49 -1.02 -4.88
CA ALA A 80 5.47 -1.05 -3.82
C ALA A 80 5.06 -0.13 -2.68
N VAL A 81 5.22 -0.61 -1.46
CA VAL A 81 5.16 0.17 -0.23
C VAL A 81 6.59 0.54 0.14
N ILE A 82 6.92 1.83 0.11
CA ILE A 82 8.28 2.36 0.31
C ILE A 82 8.32 3.23 1.56
N GLY A 83 9.16 2.86 2.51
CA GLY A 83 9.41 3.63 3.72
C GLY A 83 10.39 4.77 3.46
N MET A 84 9.98 6.01 3.69
CA MET A 84 10.76 7.20 3.34
C MET A 84 12.00 7.40 4.21
N LYS A 85 12.02 6.85 5.43
CA LYS A 85 13.14 7.01 6.37
C LYS A 85 14.07 5.81 6.34
N SER A 86 13.51 4.61 6.26
CA SER A 86 14.25 3.34 6.26
C SER A 86 14.75 2.96 4.86
N GLY A 87 14.13 3.49 3.80
CA GLY A 87 14.36 3.07 2.42
C GLY A 87 13.90 1.63 2.13
N LYS A 88 13.16 1.01 3.06
CA LYS A 88 12.65 -0.34 2.90
C LYS A 88 11.54 -0.34 1.86
N GLU A 89 11.46 -1.41 1.09
CA GLU A 89 10.44 -1.58 0.05
C GLU A 89 9.81 -2.97 0.14
N VAL A 90 8.49 -3.07 0.00
CA VAL A 90 7.81 -4.35 -0.24
C VAL A 90 6.84 -4.23 -1.39
N GLU A 91 6.87 -5.22 -2.27
CA GLU A 91 6.00 -5.30 -3.43
C GLU A 91 4.73 -6.12 -3.12
N PHE A 92 3.62 -5.69 -3.71
CA PHE A 92 2.33 -6.34 -3.77
C PHE A 92 2.02 -6.73 -5.22
N LYS A 93 1.64 -8.00 -5.47
CA LYS A 93 1.38 -8.57 -6.81
C LYS A 93 0.13 -9.45 -6.84
N GLU A 94 -0.47 -9.60 -8.03
CA GLU A 94 -1.55 -10.58 -8.29
C GLU A 94 -1.14 -12.02 -7.92
#